data_AF-A0A920K738-F1
#
_entry.id   AF-A0A920K738-F1
#
_cell.length_a   1.000
_cell.length_b   1.000
_cell.length_c   1.000
_cell.angle_alpha   90.00
_cell.angle_beta   90.00
_cell.angle_gamma   90.00
#
_symmetry.space_group_name_H-M   'P 1'
#
loop_
_entity.id
_entity.type
_entity.pdbx_description
1 polymer ?
#
loop_
_entity_poly.entity_id
_entity_poly.type
_entity_poly.pdbx_seq_one_letter_code
_entity_poly.pdbx_strand_id
1 'polypeptide(L)'
;MAYYTGNRIVDMVWDDLKPSDIMTRAAFENAIVLNSAIGGSTNAPIHLNAVARHLGIDLTNDDWQTHGHKVPLLVNLQPAGEYLGEDYHRAGGVPAVIGELMRHKLLPHPDAVTANGQSIGANCRDCAIANTDVIFSVDAPMKAEAGFINLSGNLFDSAIMKTSVISPSFAERFLSNKDDPNAFEGTAYVFDGPADFHDRIDDEALGMDGTAILVMRGAGPIGYPGGAEVVNMRPPAYLIKQGIDELPASATVASPAHRDHPRS
;
A
#
# COMPACT_ATOMS: atom_id res chain seq x y z
N MET A 1 -24.56 -11.85 6.52
CA MET A 1 -23.93 -11.72 5.18
C MET A 1 -24.05 -13.01 4.37
N ALA A 2 -23.49 -14.14 4.81
CA ALA A 2 -23.43 -15.39 4.03
C ALA A 2 -24.75 -15.85 3.40
N TYR A 3 -25.86 -15.86 4.16
CA TYR A 3 -27.18 -16.22 3.64
C TYR A 3 -27.64 -15.32 2.47
N TYR A 4 -27.50 -14.00 2.61
CA TYR A 4 -27.86 -13.05 1.56
C TYR A 4 -26.95 -13.15 0.33
N THR A 5 -25.66 -13.45 0.52
CA THR A 5 -24.75 -13.76 -0.59
C THR A 5 -25.20 -15.00 -1.37
N GLY A 6 -25.63 -16.05 -0.66
CA GLY A 6 -26.17 -17.27 -1.26
C GLY A 6 -27.45 -17.02 -2.08
N ASN A 7 -28.32 -16.12 -1.62
CA ASN A 7 -29.48 -15.71 -2.42
C ASN A 7 -29.05 -14.88 -3.64
N ARG A 8 -28.17 -13.89 -3.43
CA ARG A 8 -27.79 -12.96 -4.52
C ARG A 8 -27.05 -13.65 -5.66
N ILE A 9 -26.24 -14.67 -5.39
CA ILE A 9 -25.53 -15.38 -6.47
C ILE A 9 -26.51 -16.12 -7.40
N VAL A 10 -27.67 -16.58 -6.89
CA VAL A 10 -28.71 -17.17 -7.75
C VAL A 10 -29.27 -16.11 -8.69
N ASP A 11 -29.58 -14.92 -8.19
CA ASP A 11 -30.07 -13.82 -9.02
C ASP A 11 -29.03 -13.37 -10.05
N MET A 12 -27.74 -13.31 -9.68
CA MET A 12 -26.67 -12.96 -10.62
C MET A 12 -26.56 -13.93 -11.80
N VAL A 13 -26.88 -15.22 -11.60
CA VAL A 13 -26.93 -16.21 -12.69
C VAL A 13 -28.10 -15.91 -13.63
N TRP A 14 -29.26 -15.52 -13.11
CA TRP A 14 -30.41 -15.12 -13.93
C TRP A 14 -30.19 -13.80 -14.67
N ASP A 15 -29.50 -12.86 -14.03
CA ASP A 15 -29.15 -11.54 -14.58
C ASP A 15 -27.99 -11.61 -15.60
N ASP A 16 -27.31 -12.76 -15.73
CA ASP A 16 -26.02 -12.91 -16.42
C ASP A 16 -24.98 -11.85 -15.99
N LEU A 17 -24.97 -11.50 -14.70
CA LEU A 17 -24.06 -10.50 -14.13
C LEU A 17 -22.69 -11.12 -13.86
N LYS A 18 -21.73 -10.88 -14.75
CA LYS A 18 -20.42 -11.51 -14.74
C LYS A 18 -19.39 -10.69 -13.96
N PRO A 19 -18.29 -11.32 -13.49
CA PRO A 19 -17.15 -10.62 -12.91
C PRO A 19 -16.62 -9.46 -13.78
N SER A 20 -16.60 -9.63 -15.11
CA SER A 20 -16.17 -8.60 -16.08
C SER A 20 -17.09 -7.38 -16.14
N ASP A 21 -18.37 -7.55 -15.78
CA ASP A 21 -19.36 -6.47 -15.78
C ASP A 21 -19.21 -5.59 -14.52
N ILE A 22 -18.59 -6.13 -13.47
CA ILE A 22 -18.37 -5.46 -12.17
C ILE A 22 -16.94 -4.91 -12.09
N MET A 23 -15.94 -5.73 -12.35
CA MET A 23 -14.52 -5.40 -12.21
C MET A 23 -14.00 -4.66 -13.45
N THR A 24 -14.55 -3.48 -13.70
CA THR A 24 -14.15 -2.58 -14.79
C THR A 24 -12.98 -1.69 -14.38
N ARG A 25 -12.37 -0.96 -15.33
CA ARG A 25 -11.35 0.07 -15.05
C ARG A 25 -11.83 1.06 -13.97
N ALA A 26 -13.08 1.49 -14.05
CA ALA A 26 -13.71 2.38 -13.07
C ALA A 26 -13.76 1.75 -11.66
N ALA A 27 -14.04 0.46 -11.55
CA ALA A 27 -14.02 -0.25 -10.27
C ALA A 27 -12.60 -0.37 -9.70
N PHE A 28 -11.59 -0.60 -10.54
CA PHE A 28 -10.19 -0.61 -10.10
C PHE A 28 -9.72 0.77 -9.60
N GLU A 29 -10.07 1.86 -10.28
CA GLU A 29 -9.74 3.21 -9.82
C GLU A 29 -10.41 3.55 -8.48
N ASN A 30 -11.68 3.15 -8.29
CA ASN A 30 -12.33 3.23 -6.98
C ASN A 30 -11.59 2.41 -5.92
N ALA A 31 -11.12 1.21 -6.26
CA ALA A 31 -10.38 0.36 -5.33
C ALA A 31 -9.03 0.96 -4.93
N ILE A 32 -8.32 1.64 -5.85
CA ILE A 32 -7.09 2.38 -5.55
C ILE A 32 -7.37 3.50 -4.54
N VAL A 33 -8.38 4.34 -4.81
CA VAL A 33 -8.77 5.44 -3.92
C VAL A 33 -9.15 4.91 -2.54
N LEU A 34 -9.98 3.86 -2.49
CA LEU A 34 -10.37 3.24 -1.23
C LEU A 34 -9.16 2.67 -0.49
N ASN A 35 -8.25 1.96 -1.18
CA ASN A 35 -7.06 1.40 -0.57
C ASN A 35 -6.17 2.49 0.05
N SER A 36 -6.01 3.63 -0.61
CA SER A 36 -5.31 4.78 -0.01
C SER A 36 -6.03 5.31 1.22
N ALA A 37 -7.35 5.49 1.16
CA ALA A 37 -8.14 6.03 2.26
C ALA A 37 -8.11 5.15 3.52
N ILE A 38 -7.98 3.84 3.36
CA ILE A 38 -7.87 2.89 4.48
C ILE A 38 -6.43 2.57 4.89
N GLY A 39 -5.42 3.13 4.21
CA GLY A 39 -4.02 2.80 4.47
C GLY A 39 -3.68 1.33 4.16
N GLY A 40 -4.21 0.80 3.05
CA GLY A 40 -4.15 -0.60 2.68
C GLY A 40 -2.74 -1.16 2.42
N SER A 41 -2.64 -2.47 2.21
CA SER A 41 -1.37 -3.19 2.05
C SER A 41 -0.67 -2.84 0.72
N THR A 42 0.67 -2.82 0.74
CA THR A 42 1.50 -2.72 -0.48
C THR A 42 1.40 -3.95 -1.38
N ASN A 43 0.76 -5.04 -0.93
CA ASN A 43 0.42 -6.18 -1.78
C ASN A 43 -0.80 -5.91 -2.67
N ALA A 44 -1.62 -4.90 -2.37
CA ALA A 44 -2.82 -4.61 -3.15
C ALA A 44 -2.52 -4.27 -4.63
N PRO A 45 -1.48 -3.47 -4.98
CA PRO A 45 -1.02 -3.31 -6.35
C PRO A 45 -0.69 -4.62 -7.06
N ILE A 46 0.01 -5.54 -6.40
CA ILE A 46 0.36 -6.85 -6.97
C ILE A 46 -0.91 -7.63 -7.31
N HIS A 47 -1.87 -7.70 -6.38
CA HIS A 47 -3.09 -8.46 -6.55
C HIS A 47 -4.05 -7.83 -7.58
N LEU A 48 -4.33 -6.53 -7.48
CA LEU A 48 -5.29 -5.89 -8.39
C LEU A 48 -4.74 -5.78 -9.81
N ASN A 49 -3.45 -5.52 -10.01
CA ASN A 49 -2.87 -5.53 -11.35
C ASN A 49 -2.93 -6.94 -11.95
N ALA A 50 -2.73 -7.99 -11.15
CA ALA A 50 -2.89 -9.37 -11.61
C ALA A 50 -4.35 -9.69 -12.01
N VAL A 51 -5.34 -9.30 -11.21
CA VAL A 51 -6.76 -9.50 -11.54
C VAL A 51 -7.15 -8.69 -12.78
N ALA A 52 -6.76 -7.42 -12.87
CA ALA A 52 -7.00 -6.56 -14.04
C ALA A 52 -6.44 -7.20 -15.31
N ARG A 53 -5.22 -7.74 -15.26
CA ARG A 53 -4.60 -8.44 -16.39
C ARG A 53 -5.39 -9.67 -16.84
N HIS A 54 -5.99 -10.44 -15.93
CA HIS A 54 -6.85 -11.58 -16.29
C HIS A 54 -8.15 -11.15 -16.98
N LEU A 55 -8.60 -9.92 -16.73
CA LEU A 55 -9.78 -9.32 -17.34
C LEU A 55 -9.45 -8.50 -18.60
N GLY A 56 -8.18 -8.44 -19.01
CA GLY A 56 -7.73 -7.62 -20.15
C GLY A 56 -7.83 -6.11 -19.89
N ILE A 57 -7.83 -5.69 -18.62
CA ILE A 57 -7.87 -4.28 -18.22
C ILE A 57 -6.44 -3.80 -18.00
N ASP A 58 -6.09 -2.69 -18.66
CA ASP A 58 -4.82 -2.02 -18.41
C ASP A 58 -4.87 -1.35 -17.03
N LEU A 59 -3.96 -1.74 -16.15
CA LEU A 59 -3.78 -1.20 -14.80
C LEU A 59 -2.31 -1.34 -14.43
N THR A 60 -1.68 -0.21 -14.10
CA THR A 60 -0.24 -0.09 -13.87
C THR A 60 0.06 0.45 -12.48
N ASN A 61 1.31 0.38 -12.04
CA ASN A 61 1.73 1.00 -10.79
C ASN A 61 1.64 2.55 -10.83
N ASP A 62 1.68 3.16 -12.01
CA ASP A 62 1.48 4.61 -12.17
C ASP A 62 0.05 5.04 -11.84
N ASP A 63 -0.94 4.17 -12.08
CA ASP A 63 -2.33 4.43 -11.73
C ASP A 63 -2.50 4.56 -10.21
N TRP A 64 -1.73 3.78 -9.42
CA TRP A 64 -1.75 3.84 -7.95
C TRP A 64 -1.27 5.19 -7.42
N GLN A 65 -0.25 5.76 -8.04
CA GLN A 65 0.21 7.10 -7.70
C GLN A 65 -0.79 8.16 -8.19
N THR A 66 -1.21 8.08 -9.45
CA THR A 66 -2.11 9.04 -10.10
C THR A 66 -3.43 9.20 -9.34
N HIS A 67 -4.06 8.09 -8.99
CA HIS A 67 -5.38 8.10 -8.35
C HIS A 67 -5.32 8.00 -6.83
N GLY A 68 -4.23 7.43 -6.28
CA GLY A 68 -4.15 7.11 -4.86
C GLY A 68 -3.36 8.11 -4.02
N HIS A 69 -2.29 8.70 -4.53
CA HIS A 69 -1.29 9.40 -3.70
C HIS A 69 -1.88 10.55 -2.87
N LYS A 70 -2.73 11.37 -3.49
CA LYS A 70 -3.36 12.55 -2.86
C LYS A 70 -4.62 12.24 -2.06
N VAL A 71 -4.97 10.96 -1.89
CA VAL A 71 -6.10 10.57 -1.06
C VAL A 71 -5.66 10.55 0.42
N PRO A 72 -6.43 11.17 1.33
CA PRO A 72 -6.09 11.23 2.75
C PRO A 72 -6.28 9.87 3.45
N LEU A 73 -5.50 9.61 4.50
CA LEU A 73 -5.70 8.46 5.39
C LEU A 73 -6.87 8.76 6.32
N LEU A 74 -7.95 8.01 6.21
CA LEU A 74 -9.15 8.19 7.02
C LEU A 74 -9.25 7.16 8.15
N VAL A 75 -8.63 5.99 8.01
CA VAL A 75 -8.84 4.89 8.95
C VAL A 75 -7.67 4.79 9.93
N ASN A 76 -7.96 4.93 11.22
CA ASN A 76 -7.00 4.80 12.32
C ASN A 76 -6.89 3.34 12.77
N LEU A 77 -6.26 2.52 11.92
CA LEU A 77 -6.01 1.11 12.18
C LEU A 77 -4.52 0.79 12.13
N GLN A 78 -4.10 -0.17 12.94
CA GLN A 78 -2.76 -0.74 12.83
C GLN A 78 -2.49 -1.29 11.42
N PRO A 79 -1.27 -1.13 10.86
CA PRO A 79 -0.06 -0.62 11.52
C PRO A 79 0.09 0.93 11.46
N ALA A 80 -0.80 1.65 10.79
CA ALA A 80 -0.68 3.10 10.65
C ALA A 80 -1.20 3.87 11.88
N GLY A 81 -2.14 3.27 12.61
CA GLY A 81 -2.83 3.85 13.76
C GLY A 81 -2.99 2.89 14.94
N GLU A 82 -4.01 3.11 15.76
CA GLU A 82 -4.16 2.50 17.09
C GLU A 82 -5.12 1.31 17.12
N TYR A 83 -6.27 1.42 16.44
CA TYR A 83 -7.38 0.47 16.57
C TYR A 83 -7.21 -0.81 15.74
N LEU A 84 -8.13 -1.76 15.92
CA LEU A 84 -8.20 -3.04 15.20
C LEU A 84 -9.54 -3.21 14.45
N GLY A 85 -9.64 -4.29 13.68
CA GLY A 85 -10.74 -4.50 12.73
C GLY A 85 -12.15 -4.51 13.33
N GLU A 86 -12.31 -4.87 14.61
CA GLU A 86 -13.62 -4.84 15.28
C GLU A 86 -14.13 -3.40 15.45
N ASP A 87 -13.26 -2.49 15.88
CA ASP A 87 -13.60 -1.08 16.03
C ASP A 87 -13.92 -0.45 14.67
N TYR A 88 -13.14 -0.79 13.64
CA TYR A 88 -13.41 -0.33 12.28
C TYR A 88 -14.77 -0.80 11.76
N HIS A 89 -15.12 -2.06 12.00
CA HIS A 89 -16.44 -2.57 11.64
C HIS A 89 -17.56 -1.81 12.37
N ARG A 90 -17.43 -1.62 13.68
CA ARG A 90 -18.41 -0.89 14.52
C ARG A 90 -18.51 0.60 14.17
N ALA A 91 -17.43 1.20 13.68
CA ALA A 91 -17.40 2.59 13.21
C ALA A 91 -18.11 2.79 11.85
N GLY A 92 -18.54 1.71 11.20
CA GLY A 92 -19.26 1.73 9.92
C GLY A 92 -18.48 1.09 8.75
N GLY A 93 -17.22 0.72 8.98
CA GLY A 93 -16.39 -0.05 8.04
C GLY A 93 -16.21 0.62 6.67
N VAL A 94 -16.01 -0.21 5.65
CA VAL A 94 -15.80 0.23 4.26
C VAL A 94 -16.93 1.13 3.75
N PRO A 95 -18.23 0.83 3.96
CA PRO A 95 -19.31 1.70 3.49
C PRO A 95 -19.22 3.13 4.03
N ALA A 96 -18.86 3.32 5.30
CA ALA A 96 -18.71 4.66 5.87
C ALA A 96 -17.55 5.45 5.23
N VAL A 97 -16.43 4.78 4.96
CA VAL A 97 -15.28 5.38 4.25
C VAL A 97 -15.67 5.79 2.83
N ILE A 98 -16.39 4.93 2.10
CA ILE A 98 -16.87 5.24 0.74
C ILE A 98 -17.84 6.42 0.77
N GLY A 99 -18.80 6.41 1.71
CA GLY A 99 -19.75 7.52 1.89
C GLY A 99 -19.05 8.85 2.15
N GLU A 100 -18.00 8.83 2.98
CA GLU A 100 -17.17 10.01 3.27
C GLU A 100 -16.42 10.51 2.03
N LEU A 101 -15.74 9.62 1.31
CA LEU A 101 -15.06 9.96 0.05
C LEU A 101 -16.03 10.55 -0.97
N MET A 102 -17.26 10.03 -1.06
CA MET A 102 -18.29 10.53 -1.96
C MET A 102 -18.78 11.93 -1.57
N ARG A 103 -18.98 12.21 -0.28
CA ARG A 103 -19.37 13.55 0.21
C ARG A 103 -18.36 14.62 -0.23
N HIS A 104 -17.08 14.26 -0.28
CA HIS A 104 -15.98 15.12 -0.71
C HIS A 104 -15.60 14.97 -2.19
N LYS A 105 -16.38 14.21 -2.98
CA LYS A 105 -16.13 13.96 -4.41
C LYS A 105 -14.75 13.35 -4.72
N LEU A 106 -14.21 12.58 -3.78
CA LEU A 106 -12.94 11.88 -3.92
C LEU A 106 -13.09 10.47 -4.52
N LEU A 107 -14.29 9.87 -4.46
CA LEU A 107 -14.57 8.62 -5.16
C LEU A 107 -14.86 8.90 -6.64
N PRO A 108 -14.01 8.45 -7.59
CA PRO A 108 -14.10 8.87 -8.98
C PRO A 108 -15.30 8.31 -9.73
N HIS A 109 -15.73 7.08 -9.40
CA HIS A 109 -16.77 6.37 -10.16
C HIS A 109 -17.91 5.89 -9.25
N PRO A 110 -18.75 6.78 -8.71
CA PRO A 110 -19.84 6.40 -7.82
C PRO A 110 -20.92 5.54 -8.51
N ASP A 111 -20.98 5.55 -9.84
CA ASP A 111 -21.97 4.81 -10.61
C ASP A 111 -21.50 3.39 -11.01
N ALA A 112 -20.29 2.99 -10.62
CA ALA A 112 -19.77 1.65 -10.86
C ALA A 112 -20.70 0.58 -10.24
N VAL A 113 -21.16 -0.36 -11.07
CA VAL A 113 -22.06 -1.46 -10.67
C VAL A 113 -21.35 -2.43 -9.73
N THR A 114 -22.10 -2.97 -8.77
CA THR A 114 -21.61 -3.97 -7.82
C THR A 114 -22.40 -5.27 -7.90
N ALA A 115 -21.97 -6.30 -7.15
CA ALA A 115 -22.58 -7.63 -7.20
C ALA A 115 -24.06 -7.67 -6.83
N ASN A 116 -24.59 -6.68 -6.09
CA ASN A 116 -26.03 -6.60 -5.78
C ASN A 116 -26.86 -5.95 -6.91
N GLY A 117 -26.25 -5.62 -8.05
CA GLY A 117 -26.90 -4.95 -9.19
C GLY A 117 -27.05 -3.43 -9.04
N GLN A 118 -26.74 -2.87 -7.87
CA GLN A 118 -26.75 -1.43 -7.63
C GLN A 118 -25.36 -0.83 -7.77
N SER A 119 -25.28 0.48 -8.00
CA SER A 119 -24.01 1.19 -8.00
C SER A 119 -23.40 1.29 -6.60
N ILE A 120 -22.07 1.41 -6.53
CA ILE A 120 -21.37 1.60 -5.26
C ILE A 120 -21.88 2.85 -4.52
N GLY A 121 -22.25 3.87 -5.28
CA GLY A 121 -22.84 5.08 -4.73
C GLY A 121 -24.23 4.87 -4.15
N ALA A 122 -25.09 4.08 -4.78
CA ALA A 122 -26.39 3.73 -4.20
C ALA A 122 -26.23 2.93 -2.89
N ASN A 123 -25.19 2.10 -2.80
CA ASN A 123 -24.94 1.27 -1.61
C ASN A 123 -24.38 2.04 -0.41
N CYS A 124 -23.59 3.10 -0.63
CA CYS A 124 -22.76 3.68 0.43
C CYS A 124 -22.96 5.18 0.68
N ARG A 125 -23.69 5.91 -0.17
CA ARG A 125 -23.80 7.39 -0.09
C ARG A 125 -24.32 7.88 1.27
N ASP A 126 -25.30 7.19 1.83
CA ASP A 126 -25.94 7.57 3.10
C ASP A 126 -25.30 6.89 4.32
N CYS A 127 -24.22 6.12 4.12
CA CYS A 127 -23.48 5.52 5.23
C CYS A 127 -22.67 6.60 5.95
N ALA A 128 -22.96 6.75 7.24
CA ALA A 128 -22.28 7.69 8.12
C ALA A 128 -21.17 7.00 8.92
N ILE A 129 -20.17 7.78 9.30
CA ILE A 129 -19.16 7.39 10.28
C ILE A 129 -19.85 7.34 11.65
N ALA A 130 -19.77 6.19 12.32
CA ALA A 130 -20.36 6.01 13.65
C ALA A 130 -19.38 6.35 14.79
N ASN A 131 -18.07 6.33 14.53
CA ASN A 131 -17.05 6.72 15.49
C ASN A 131 -15.88 7.44 14.78
N THR A 132 -15.71 8.73 15.08
CA THR A 132 -14.68 9.60 14.48
C THR A 132 -13.27 9.38 15.03
N ASP A 133 -13.13 8.66 16.14
CA ASP A 133 -11.80 8.28 16.66
C ASP A 133 -11.18 7.15 15.82
N VAL A 134 -12.02 6.39 15.10
CA VAL A 134 -11.64 5.22 14.29
C VAL A 134 -11.65 5.54 12.80
N ILE A 135 -12.66 6.25 12.32
CA ILE A 135 -12.74 6.73 10.93
C ILE A 135 -12.83 8.25 10.94
N PHE A 136 -11.78 8.90 10.49
CA PHE A 136 -11.66 10.35 10.38
C PHE A 136 -12.45 10.88 9.19
N SER A 137 -12.82 12.16 9.25
CA SER A 137 -13.39 12.86 8.09
C SER A 137 -12.30 13.27 7.10
N VAL A 138 -12.68 13.60 5.88
CA VAL A 138 -11.74 14.14 4.88
C VAL A 138 -11.21 15.52 5.27
N ASP A 139 -12.01 16.31 5.99
CA ASP A 139 -11.61 17.66 6.44
C ASP A 139 -10.60 17.63 7.61
N ALA A 140 -10.62 16.56 8.41
CA ALA A 140 -9.69 16.35 9.51
C ALA A 140 -9.14 14.92 9.46
N PRO A 141 -8.35 14.56 8.43
CA PRO A 141 -7.88 13.20 8.24
C PRO A 141 -6.69 12.88 9.15
N MET A 142 -6.39 11.60 9.30
CA MET A 142 -5.20 11.16 10.04
C MET A 142 -3.90 11.62 9.36
N LYS A 143 -3.86 11.57 8.01
CA LYS A 143 -2.79 12.12 7.17
C LYS A 143 -3.38 12.66 5.87
N ALA A 144 -2.83 13.76 5.36
CA ALA A 144 -3.32 14.39 4.14
C ALA A 144 -3.06 13.56 2.86
N GLU A 145 -1.94 12.83 2.81
CA GLU A 145 -1.52 12.04 1.64
C GLU A 145 -1.08 10.65 2.10
N ALA A 146 -1.84 9.62 1.71
CA ALA A 146 -1.66 8.26 2.23
C ALA A 146 -1.40 7.21 1.15
N GLY A 147 -1.67 7.55 -0.12
CA GLY A 147 -1.49 6.61 -1.21
C GLY A 147 -0.04 6.37 -1.57
N PHE A 148 0.15 5.38 -2.42
CA PHE A 148 1.47 4.96 -2.85
C PHE A 148 2.16 5.97 -3.77
N ILE A 149 3.48 6.01 -3.68
CA ILE A 149 4.34 6.60 -4.71
C ILE A 149 4.98 5.46 -5.50
N ASN A 150 4.95 5.56 -6.83
CA ASN A 150 5.69 4.69 -7.72
C ASN A 150 7.04 5.33 -8.05
N LEU A 151 8.11 4.72 -7.55
CA LEU A 151 9.49 5.14 -7.78
C LEU A 151 10.05 4.36 -8.98
N SER A 152 10.88 5.02 -9.77
CA SER A 152 11.65 4.39 -10.86
C SER A 152 13.07 4.95 -10.88
N GLY A 153 14.01 4.23 -11.49
CA GLY A 153 15.39 4.68 -11.62
C GLY A 153 16.32 3.59 -12.14
N ASN A 154 17.62 3.79 -11.95
CA ASN A 154 18.64 2.82 -12.37
C ASN A 154 18.68 1.54 -11.52
N LEU A 155 18.00 1.48 -10.38
CA LEU A 155 17.91 0.30 -9.51
C LEU A 155 16.70 -0.60 -9.82
N PHE A 156 15.62 -0.01 -10.35
CA PHE A 156 14.36 -0.70 -10.64
C PHE A 156 13.50 0.11 -11.60
N ASP A 157 12.74 -0.60 -12.45
CA ASP A 157 11.78 0.04 -13.36
C ASP A 157 10.56 0.58 -12.61
N SER A 158 10.16 -0.06 -11.51
CA SER A 158 9.04 0.34 -10.66
C SER A 158 9.19 -0.22 -9.24
N ALA A 159 8.93 0.62 -8.24
CA ALA A 159 8.86 0.25 -6.83
C ALA A 159 7.77 1.07 -6.13
N ILE A 160 6.96 0.41 -5.31
CA ILE A 160 5.89 1.05 -4.54
C ILE A 160 6.40 1.42 -3.14
N MET A 161 6.28 2.69 -2.78
CA MET A 161 6.52 3.19 -1.42
C MET A 161 5.22 3.59 -0.75
N LYS A 162 5.02 3.15 0.50
CA LYS A 162 3.87 3.50 1.33
C LYS A 162 4.17 4.75 2.16
N THR A 163 3.51 5.86 1.83
CA THR A 163 3.70 7.14 2.54
C THR A 163 2.94 7.19 3.86
N SER A 164 1.84 6.44 3.98
CA SER A 164 0.96 6.50 5.15
C SER A 164 1.61 6.08 6.47
N VAL A 165 2.73 5.35 6.43
CA VAL A 165 3.47 4.88 7.62
C VAL A 165 4.80 5.61 7.84
N ILE A 166 5.09 6.68 7.09
CA ILE A 166 6.25 7.53 7.36
C ILE A 166 6.02 8.24 8.70
N SER A 167 6.88 7.97 9.68
CA SER A 167 6.84 8.58 11.00
C SER A 167 7.41 10.02 10.96
N PRO A 168 7.04 10.89 11.91
CA PRO A 168 7.66 12.21 12.03
C PRO A 168 9.17 12.15 12.22
N SER A 169 9.68 11.18 13.00
CA SER A 169 11.11 10.99 13.24
C SER A 169 11.86 10.55 11.96
N PHE A 170 11.25 9.68 11.15
CA PHE A 170 11.79 9.31 9.84
C PHE A 170 11.83 10.52 8.90
N ALA A 171 10.73 11.28 8.83
CA ALA A 171 10.64 12.46 7.98
C ALA A 171 11.65 13.54 8.39
N GLU A 172 11.83 13.77 9.69
CA GLU A 172 12.83 14.70 10.22
C GLU A 172 14.26 14.27 9.85
N ARG A 173 14.56 12.98 10.00
CA ARG A 173 15.90 12.45 9.74
C ARG A 173 16.26 12.41 8.26
N PHE A 174 15.33 11.96 7.42
CA PHE A 174 15.63 11.66 6.01
C PHE A 174 15.02 12.67 5.04
N LEU A 175 13.85 13.25 5.30
CA LEU A 175 13.08 13.96 4.27
C LEU A 175 13.02 15.49 4.46
N SER A 176 13.69 16.02 5.49
CA SER A 176 13.58 17.42 5.92
C SER A 176 14.76 18.32 5.49
N ASN A 177 15.60 17.87 4.56
CA ASN A 177 16.64 18.73 3.98
C ASN A 177 15.99 19.93 3.28
N LYS A 178 16.38 21.15 3.65
CA LYS A 178 15.80 22.39 3.09
C LYS A 178 16.21 22.64 1.65
N ASP A 179 17.41 22.19 1.28
CA ASP A 179 17.95 22.38 -0.06
C ASP A 179 17.44 21.30 -1.04
N ASP A 180 17.00 20.15 -0.50
CA ASP A 180 16.45 19.04 -1.28
C ASP A 180 15.34 18.29 -0.50
N PRO A 181 14.14 18.88 -0.39
CA PRO A 181 13.06 18.34 0.44
C PRO A 181 12.50 17.03 -0.13
N ASN A 182 12.20 16.08 0.74
CA ASN A 182 11.76 14.71 0.40
C ASN A 182 12.80 13.87 -0.36
N ALA A 183 14.07 14.25 -0.32
CA ALA A 183 15.18 13.48 -0.86
C ALA A 183 16.20 13.17 0.24
N PHE A 184 16.85 12.02 0.13
CA PHE A 184 17.93 11.61 1.02
C PHE A 184 18.95 10.75 0.28
N GLU A 185 20.18 10.79 0.76
CA GLU A 185 21.27 9.93 0.32
C GLU A 185 21.83 9.18 1.54
N GLY A 186 22.27 7.94 1.32
CA GLY A 186 22.75 7.08 2.40
C GLY A 186 23.54 5.90 1.87
N THR A 187 24.30 5.27 2.75
CA THR A 187 25.10 4.09 2.38
C THR A 187 24.22 2.86 2.31
N ALA A 188 24.22 2.16 1.17
CA ALA A 188 23.46 0.94 0.98
C ALA A 188 24.15 -0.28 1.62
N TYR A 189 23.44 -0.96 2.52
CA TYR A 189 23.83 -2.23 3.12
C TYR A 189 22.96 -3.34 2.54
N VAL A 190 23.60 -4.20 1.72
CA VAL A 190 22.92 -5.22 0.93
C VAL A 190 22.96 -6.58 1.64
N PHE A 191 21.79 -7.21 1.74
CA PHE A 191 21.60 -8.55 2.27
C PHE A 191 21.00 -9.49 1.22
N ASP A 192 21.59 -10.67 1.08
CA ASP A 192 21.14 -11.71 0.15
C ASP A 192 20.12 -12.64 0.83
N GLY A 193 18.88 -12.15 0.90
CA GLY A 193 17.76 -12.84 1.52
C GLY A 193 17.71 -12.73 3.06
N PRO A 194 16.67 -13.28 3.69
CA PRO A 194 16.42 -13.11 5.11
C PRO A 194 17.44 -13.84 5.99
N ALA A 195 18.07 -14.93 5.52
CA ALA A 195 19.08 -15.64 6.29
C ALA A 195 20.34 -14.77 6.47
N ASP A 196 20.87 -14.22 5.36
CA ASP A 196 22.02 -13.32 5.39
C ASP A 196 21.75 -12.05 6.21
N PHE A 197 20.52 -11.51 6.13
CA PHE A 197 20.09 -10.41 6.99
C PHE A 197 20.19 -10.75 8.48
N HIS A 198 19.59 -11.86 8.92
CA HIS A 198 19.63 -12.25 10.34
C HIS A 198 21.04 -12.53 10.84
N ASP A 199 21.90 -13.11 10.00
CA ASP A 199 23.28 -13.46 10.36
C ASP A 199 24.18 -12.22 10.53
N ARG A 200 23.92 -11.15 9.77
CA ARG A 200 24.84 -10.01 9.65
C ARG A 200 24.33 -8.70 10.24
N ILE A 201 23.03 -8.49 10.39
CA ILE A 201 22.47 -7.17 10.74
C ILE A 201 23.04 -6.59 12.04
N ASP A 202 23.38 -7.43 13.02
CA ASP A 202 23.94 -7.01 14.31
C ASP A 202 25.46 -7.03 14.38
N ASP A 203 26.16 -7.32 13.27
CA ASP A 203 27.63 -7.26 13.21
C ASP A 203 28.12 -5.80 13.22
N GLU A 204 28.66 -5.36 14.35
CA GLU A 204 29.23 -4.02 14.51
C GLU A 204 30.39 -3.74 13.53
N ALA A 205 31.04 -4.77 12.98
CA ALA A 205 32.09 -4.60 11.96
C ALA A 205 31.56 -4.04 10.63
N LEU A 206 30.25 -4.11 10.38
CA LEU A 206 29.62 -3.46 9.23
C LEU A 206 29.60 -1.92 9.36
N GLY A 207 29.71 -1.39 10.58
CA GLY A 207 29.86 0.04 10.80
C GLY A 207 28.67 0.89 10.37
N MET A 208 27.44 0.34 10.37
CA MET A 208 26.25 1.12 9.98
C MET A 208 26.00 2.26 10.96
N ASP A 209 25.61 3.41 10.42
CA ASP A 209 25.13 4.56 11.18
C ASP A 209 23.65 4.86 10.89
N GLY A 210 23.14 5.95 11.45
CA GLY A 210 21.74 6.37 11.27
C GLY A 210 21.36 6.82 9.85
N THR A 211 22.29 6.82 8.90
CA THR A 211 22.07 7.14 7.47
C THR A 211 22.03 5.90 6.58
N ALA A 212 22.16 4.71 7.16
CA ALA A 212 22.17 3.45 6.43
C ALA A 212 20.85 3.19 5.68
N ILE A 213 20.96 2.63 4.47
CA ILE A 213 19.84 2.14 3.66
C ILE A 213 19.94 0.62 3.61
N LEU A 214 18.94 -0.07 4.15
CA LEU A 214 18.90 -1.52 4.12
C LEU A 214 18.29 -2.00 2.80
N VAL A 215 19.00 -2.87 2.09
CA VAL A 215 18.57 -3.42 0.80
C VAL A 215 18.55 -4.93 0.86
N MET A 216 17.37 -5.53 0.70
CA MET A 216 17.24 -6.97 0.55
C MET A 216 17.18 -7.37 -0.92
N ARG A 217 18.13 -8.19 -1.37
CA ARG A 217 18.12 -8.77 -2.72
C ARG A 217 17.65 -10.22 -2.67
N GLY A 218 17.03 -10.67 -3.75
CA GLY A 218 16.63 -12.07 -3.90
C GLY A 218 15.34 -12.42 -3.16
N ALA A 219 14.59 -11.43 -2.66
CA ALA A 219 13.30 -11.65 -1.99
C ALA A 219 12.09 -11.72 -2.94
N GLY A 220 12.31 -11.53 -4.25
CA GLY A 220 11.26 -11.47 -5.28
C GLY A 220 10.67 -12.82 -5.70
N PRO A 221 9.66 -12.83 -6.59
CA PRO A 221 8.96 -14.06 -7.03
C PRO A 221 9.85 -15.16 -7.60
N ILE A 222 10.97 -14.79 -8.25
CA ILE A 222 11.94 -15.73 -8.81
C ILE A 222 13.07 -16.01 -7.80
N GLY A 223 13.53 -14.97 -7.09
CA GLY A 223 14.69 -15.06 -6.20
C GLY A 223 14.42 -15.88 -4.94
N TYR A 224 13.27 -15.67 -4.30
CA TYR A 224 12.89 -16.35 -3.05
C TYR A 224 12.12 -17.67 -3.25
N PRO A 225 11.73 -17.98 -4.50
CA PRO A 225 10.36 -18.30 -4.95
C PRO A 225 9.14 -17.67 -4.25
N GLY A 226 8.19 -17.15 -5.03
CA GLY A 226 6.84 -16.76 -4.56
C GLY A 226 6.70 -15.33 -4.02
N GLY A 227 7.81 -14.65 -3.72
CA GLY A 227 7.82 -13.27 -3.20
C GLY A 227 7.60 -13.24 -1.70
N ALA A 228 8.66 -12.94 -0.94
CA ALA A 228 8.63 -12.99 0.52
C ALA A 228 8.30 -11.64 1.16
N GLU A 229 7.55 -11.68 2.26
CA GLU A 229 7.27 -10.53 3.13
C GLU A 229 8.41 -10.33 4.14
N VAL A 230 9.56 -9.85 3.67
CA VAL A 230 10.82 -9.77 4.45
C VAL A 230 11.48 -8.39 4.43
N VAL A 231 10.81 -7.41 3.83
CA VAL A 231 11.36 -6.06 3.57
C VAL A 231 11.25 -5.13 4.77
N ASN A 232 10.43 -5.47 5.75
CA ASN A 232 10.29 -4.77 7.03
C ASN A 232 11.50 -5.05 7.94
N MET A 233 12.70 -4.77 7.43
CA MET A 233 13.97 -4.94 8.14
C MET A 233 14.07 -3.95 9.30
N ARG A 234 14.43 -4.44 10.47
CA ARG A 234 14.76 -3.60 11.62
C ARG A 234 16.17 -3.02 11.49
N PRO A 235 16.47 -1.89 12.14
CA PRO A 235 17.85 -1.47 12.36
C PRO A 235 18.65 -2.48 13.20
N PRO A 236 19.99 -2.45 13.14
CA PRO A 236 20.86 -3.17 14.06
C PRO A 236 20.56 -2.87 15.52
N ALA A 237 20.74 -3.84 16.40
CA ALA A 237 20.44 -3.71 17.83
C ALA A 237 21.20 -2.56 18.50
N TYR A 238 22.42 -2.25 18.03
CA TYR A 238 23.22 -1.15 18.56
C TYR A 238 22.67 0.23 18.15
N LEU A 239 22.04 0.37 16.98
CA LEU A 239 21.35 1.60 16.57
C LEU A 239 20.02 1.77 17.32
N ILE A 240 19.28 0.67 17.54
CA ILE A 240 18.05 0.70 18.34
C ILE A 240 18.34 1.20 19.76
N LYS A 241 19.44 0.73 20.39
CA LYS A 241 19.88 1.22 21.71
C LYS A 241 20.22 2.72 21.73
N GLN A 242 20.52 3.32 20.59
CA GLN A 242 20.78 4.75 20.43
C GLN A 242 19.52 5.57 20.11
N GLY A 243 18.34 4.93 20.07
CA GLY A 243 17.08 5.58 19.71
C GLY A 243 16.83 5.70 18.21
N ILE A 244 17.52 4.89 17.39
CA ILE A 244 17.26 4.74 15.95
C ILE A 244 16.47 3.45 15.77
N ASP A 245 15.16 3.57 15.76
CA ASP A 245 14.17 2.49 15.63
C ASP A 245 13.75 2.23 14.17
N GLU A 246 13.98 3.20 13.27
CA GLU A 246 13.64 3.11 11.86
C GLU A 246 14.82 3.49 10.94
N LEU A 247 14.98 2.73 9.85
CA LEU A 247 15.90 3.00 8.75
C LEU A 247 15.16 2.82 7.40
N PRO A 248 15.58 3.51 6.33
CA PRO A 248 15.09 3.27 5.00
C PRO A 248 15.38 1.82 4.59
N ALA A 249 14.34 1.11 4.18
CA ALA A 249 14.44 -0.28 3.75
C ALA A 249 13.80 -0.45 2.37
N SER A 250 14.46 -1.23 1.51
CA SER A 250 13.92 -1.62 0.21
C SER A 250 14.23 -3.09 -0.08
N ALA A 251 13.43 -3.70 -0.95
CA ALA A 251 13.78 -4.99 -1.53
C ALA A 251 13.75 -4.91 -3.04
N THR A 252 14.74 -5.54 -3.64
CA THR A 252 14.88 -5.61 -5.09
C THR A 252 14.35 -6.95 -5.58
N VAL A 253 13.43 -6.87 -6.53
CA VAL A 253 13.05 -7.99 -7.37
C VAL A 253 14.09 -8.05 -8.48
N ALA A 254 14.99 -9.02 -8.47
CA ALA A 254 15.94 -9.14 -9.57
C ALA A 254 15.16 -9.37 -10.88
N SER A 255 15.26 -8.41 -11.80
CA SER A 255 14.85 -8.61 -13.19
C SER A 255 15.78 -9.68 -13.80
N PRO A 256 15.26 -10.66 -14.56
CA PRO A 256 16.10 -11.62 -15.29
C PRO A 256 17.09 -10.95 -16.27
N ALA A 257 16.89 -9.68 -16.62
CA ALA A 257 17.56 -9.00 -17.72
C ALA A 257 19.03 -8.59 -17.49
N HIS A 258 19.57 -8.67 -16.26
CA HIS A 258 20.93 -8.19 -15.98
C HIS A 258 21.98 -9.26 -15.69
N ARG A 259 21.76 -10.52 -16.12
CA ARG A 259 22.80 -11.55 -16.03
C ARG A 259 23.92 -11.45 -17.08
N ASP A 260 23.81 -10.55 -18.06
CA ASP A 260 24.74 -10.50 -19.21
C ASP A 260 25.70 -9.29 -19.23
N HIS A 261 26.29 -8.94 -18.10
CA HIS A 261 27.54 -8.16 -18.13
C HIS A 261 28.71 -8.99 -17.59
N PRO A 262 29.61 -9.49 -18.46
CA PRO A 262 30.85 -10.11 -18.01
C PRO A 262 31.68 -9.06 -17.29
N ARG A 263 32.16 -9.40 -16.09
CA ARG A 263 33.20 -8.63 -15.40
C ARG A 263 34.44 -8.64 -16.29
N SER A 264 34.81 -7.49 -16.84
CA SER A 264 36.15 -7.20 -17.33
C SER A 264 36.99 -6.59 -16.22
#